data_AF-A0A519UEY5-F1
#
_entry.id   AF-A0A519UEY5-F1
#
_cell.length_a   1.000
_cell.length_b   1.000
_cell.length_c   1.000
_cell.angle_alpha   90.00
_cell.angle_beta   90.00
_cell.angle_gamma   90.00
#
_symmetry.space_group_name_H-M   'P 1'
#
loop_
_entity.id
_entity.type
_entity.pdbx_description
1 polymer ?
#
loop_
_entity_poly.entity_id
_entity_poly.type
_entity_poly.pdbx_seq_one_letter_code
_entity_poly.pdbx_strand_id
1 'polypeptide(L)'
;GKLRVDYTDVLYHIPEASVDLEDGQIDFGTFTLRDDFNNTALLTRGVLKHDNWKDMFFDFAINTNKLEVLATKNTGEDPFYGSVFAKVNMTLKGPMENMEMRIKGEPADSSNLYINMSSGRESGTADFLTWKVYGKEMQQQNTGLGSNLNVLLDVTANNYANMYVILDELTGDIIKATGHGNLQIRAGTSGDFTILGRYDIDRGNYNFNFQSFLQKPFRLREDVGNYISWSGDPGDATIKVEAEYEAENVRFSDLRSPLTLSTNLNDNVRSYRGKVLVVANLTEKLSHPDIAFRIELPSGSPLANDPGAALVLQSIQNDENELNKQVAFLIVLNTFGPVSTTSQASLANTAFEGIVVNTISGVLSNTLSNQFSNAFQKIFNDKSLQVNFNAQLYNGSNFIAANTNSLNIDRTNLNFSFGYSLLNERLTFTFGSALDFGLTSQQVQATRNLQFLPDITAEWKIRPDGKLLLTFFYRDSYNYLSGVGARQNRSGASISYRRE
;
A
#
# COMPACT_ATOMS: atom_id res chain seq x y z
N GLY A 1 -42.84 6.24 16.15
CA GLY A 1 -41.90 5.26 16.74
C GLY A 1 -40.50 5.47 16.18
N LYS A 2 -39.52 4.71 16.68
CA LYS A 2 -38.14 4.69 16.16
C LYS A 2 -37.65 3.25 16.06
N LEU A 3 -36.88 2.93 15.03
CA LEU A 3 -36.28 1.63 14.76
C LEU A 3 -34.80 1.86 14.44
N ARG A 4 -33.89 1.35 15.28
CA ARG A 4 -32.46 1.29 14.94
C ARG A 4 -32.14 -0.08 14.38
N VAL A 5 -31.40 -0.12 13.28
CA VAL A 5 -30.83 -1.36 12.75
C VAL A 5 -29.38 -1.43 13.19
N ASP A 6 -29.09 -2.24 14.20
CA ASP A 6 -27.80 -2.25 14.88
C ASP A 6 -26.62 -2.54 13.94
N TYR A 7 -26.77 -3.49 13.01
CA TYR A 7 -25.71 -3.86 12.08
C TYR A 7 -25.28 -2.71 11.14
N THR A 8 -26.23 -1.90 10.69
CA THR A 8 -25.97 -0.78 9.77
C THR A 8 -25.82 0.57 10.50
N ASP A 9 -26.08 0.57 11.80
CA ASP A 9 -26.17 1.74 12.67
C ASP A 9 -27.15 2.85 12.24
N VAL A 10 -28.14 2.54 11.41
CA VAL A 10 -29.12 3.53 10.93
C VAL A 10 -30.33 3.58 11.85
N LEU A 11 -30.74 4.81 12.21
CA LEU A 11 -31.98 5.08 12.93
C LEU A 11 -33.08 5.53 11.98
N TYR A 12 -34.15 4.75 11.91
CA TYR A 12 -35.36 5.09 11.17
C TYR A 12 -36.46 5.60 12.10
N HIS A 13 -37.13 6.68 11.70
CA HIS A 13 -38.31 7.22 12.33
C HIS A 13 -39.56 6.72 11.61
N ILE A 14 -40.56 6.35 12.40
CA ILE A 14 -41.87 5.91 11.92
C ILE A 14 -42.87 6.98 12.35
N PRO A 15 -43.26 7.92 11.47
CA PRO A 15 -44.17 9.01 11.84
C PRO A 15 -45.54 8.48 12.26
N GLU A 16 -46.07 7.54 11.50
CA GLU A 16 -47.37 6.92 11.71
C GLU A 16 -47.34 5.49 11.15
N ALA A 17 -47.98 4.56 11.86
CA ALA A 17 -48.21 3.19 11.43
C ALA A 17 -49.48 2.67 12.12
N SER A 18 -50.36 2.00 11.35
CA SER A 18 -51.44 1.20 11.91
C SER A 18 -51.00 -0.25 11.90
N VAL A 19 -51.13 -0.93 13.04
CA VAL A 19 -50.72 -2.32 13.20
C VAL A 19 -51.92 -3.11 13.69
N ASP A 20 -52.30 -4.13 12.94
CA ASP A 20 -53.41 -5.02 13.26
C ASP A 20 -52.86 -6.27 13.94
N LEU A 21 -53.37 -6.52 15.16
CA LEU A 21 -53.01 -7.70 15.95
C LEU A 21 -54.11 -8.74 15.79
N GLU A 22 -53.77 -9.84 15.13
CA GLU A 22 -54.69 -10.94 14.85
C GLU A 22 -54.21 -12.23 15.50
N ASP A 23 -55.09 -13.23 15.59
CA ASP A 23 -54.68 -14.55 16.08
C ASP A 23 -53.67 -15.18 15.12
N GLY A 24 -52.47 -15.46 15.64
CA GLY A 24 -51.36 -16.05 14.90
C GLY A 24 -50.62 -15.11 13.92
N GLN A 25 -50.96 -13.81 13.85
CA GLN A 25 -50.19 -12.86 13.05
C GLN A 25 -50.28 -11.40 13.55
N ILE A 26 -49.23 -10.65 13.23
CA ILE A 26 -49.16 -9.20 13.37
C ILE A 26 -49.01 -8.63 11.96
N ASP A 27 -50.02 -7.89 11.50
CA ASP A 27 -49.99 -7.19 10.22
C ASP A 27 -49.62 -5.72 10.45
N PHE A 28 -48.43 -5.35 9.99
CA PHE A 28 -47.93 -3.98 10.04
C PHE A 28 -48.43 -3.13 8.85
N GLY A 29 -49.08 -3.77 7.87
CA GLY A 29 -49.63 -3.13 6.68
C GLY A 29 -48.58 -2.39 5.86
N THR A 30 -48.91 -1.15 5.52
CA THR A 30 -48.02 -0.24 4.78
C THR A 30 -47.83 1.05 5.54
N PHE A 31 -46.58 1.48 5.69
CA PHE A 31 -46.27 2.78 6.30
C PHE A 31 -44.94 3.32 5.81
N THR A 32 -44.71 4.61 6.09
CA THR A 32 -43.49 5.31 5.69
C THR A 32 -42.46 5.30 6.82
N LEU A 33 -41.23 4.97 6.47
CA LEU A 33 -40.02 5.13 7.27
C LEU A 33 -39.28 6.39 6.83
N ARG A 34 -38.61 7.07 7.75
CA ARG A 34 -37.71 8.20 7.45
C ARG A 34 -36.35 8.01 8.11
N ASP A 35 -35.28 8.32 7.42
CA ASP A 35 -33.96 8.44 8.05
C ASP A 35 -33.78 9.82 8.73
N ASP A 36 -32.64 10.05 9.37
CA ASP A 36 -32.30 11.33 10.01
C ASP A 36 -32.12 12.49 9.01
N PHE A 37 -31.97 12.17 7.72
CA PHE A 37 -31.88 13.14 6.62
C PHE A 37 -33.23 13.43 5.97
N ASN A 38 -34.32 12.89 6.54
CA ASN A 38 -35.69 13.03 6.05
C ASN A 38 -35.90 12.43 4.64
N ASN A 39 -35.01 11.53 4.20
CA ASN A 39 -35.31 10.68 3.06
C ASN A 39 -36.31 9.58 3.49
N THR A 40 -37.09 9.07 2.53
CA THR A 40 -38.26 8.23 2.83
C THR A 40 -38.12 6.85 2.23
N ALA A 41 -38.59 5.83 2.96
CA ALA A 41 -38.85 4.50 2.43
C ALA A 41 -40.29 4.08 2.72
N LEU A 42 -40.87 3.29 1.83
CA LEU A 42 -42.21 2.72 1.99
C LEU A 42 -42.09 1.25 2.33
N LEU A 43 -42.58 0.84 3.51
CA LEU A 43 -42.91 -0.54 3.77
C LEU A 43 -44.19 -0.86 2.97
N THR A 44 -44.06 -1.71 1.97
CA THR A 44 -45.17 -2.09 1.07
C THR A 44 -45.89 -3.35 1.53
N ARG A 45 -45.27 -4.09 2.45
CA ARG A 45 -45.81 -5.29 3.09
C ARG A 45 -45.04 -5.53 4.37
N GLY A 46 -45.72 -5.88 5.46
CA GLY A 46 -45.08 -6.31 6.69
C GLY A 46 -45.98 -7.23 7.47
N VAL A 47 -45.74 -8.53 7.39
CA VAL A 47 -46.49 -9.54 8.14
C VAL A 47 -45.52 -10.37 8.96
N LEU A 48 -45.80 -10.51 10.26
CA LEU A 48 -45.13 -11.44 11.15
C LEU A 48 -46.14 -12.49 11.61
N LYS A 49 -45.96 -13.74 11.19
CA LYS A 49 -46.79 -14.86 11.67
C LYS A 49 -46.10 -15.56 12.83
N HIS A 50 -46.89 -16.11 13.74
CA HIS A 50 -46.39 -16.87 14.87
C HIS A 50 -47.45 -17.84 15.40
N ASP A 51 -47.05 -18.85 16.16
CA ASP A 51 -47.93 -19.59 17.07
C ASP A 51 -47.54 -19.27 18.51
N ASN A 52 -48.30 -18.39 19.18
CA ASN A 52 -47.98 -17.96 20.55
C ASN A 52 -46.50 -17.53 20.73
N TRP A 53 -45.99 -16.73 19.79
CA TRP A 53 -44.59 -16.27 19.72
C TRP A 53 -43.54 -17.36 19.41
N LYS A 54 -43.98 -18.52 18.94
CA LYS A 54 -43.14 -19.60 18.37
C LYS A 54 -43.28 -19.63 16.86
N ASP A 55 -42.36 -20.34 16.20
CA ASP A 55 -42.37 -20.60 14.76
C ASP A 55 -42.58 -19.31 13.94
N MET A 56 -41.83 -18.26 14.30
CA MET A 56 -41.98 -16.94 13.72
C MET A 56 -41.65 -16.96 12.24
N PHE A 57 -42.52 -16.38 11.42
CA PHE A 57 -42.32 -16.24 9.98
C PHE A 57 -42.46 -14.78 9.56
N PHE A 58 -41.46 -14.27 8.85
CA PHE A 58 -41.37 -12.88 8.41
C PHE A 58 -41.74 -12.78 6.91
N ASP A 59 -42.53 -11.77 6.52
CA ASP A 59 -42.75 -11.35 5.13
C ASP A 59 -42.82 -9.82 5.08
N PHE A 60 -41.67 -9.18 4.85
CA PHE A 60 -41.51 -7.73 4.80
C PHE A 60 -40.96 -7.31 3.45
N ALA A 61 -41.43 -6.17 2.93
CA ALA A 61 -40.95 -5.61 1.67
C ALA A 61 -40.86 -4.08 1.75
N ILE A 62 -39.68 -3.54 1.45
CA ILE A 62 -39.38 -2.10 1.51
C ILE A 62 -38.94 -1.60 0.14
N ASN A 63 -39.42 -0.42 -0.25
CA ASN A 63 -38.97 0.29 -1.44
C ASN A 63 -38.59 1.74 -1.10
N THR A 64 -37.48 2.21 -1.65
CA THR A 64 -37.06 3.60 -1.56
C THR A 64 -36.27 4.02 -2.80
N ASN A 65 -36.42 5.28 -3.20
CA ASN A 65 -35.56 5.92 -4.20
C ASN A 65 -34.29 6.52 -3.60
N LYS A 66 -34.24 6.73 -2.28
CA LYS A 66 -33.10 7.27 -1.54
C LYS A 66 -33.36 7.07 -0.06
N LEU A 67 -32.46 6.39 0.63
CA LEU A 67 -32.45 6.21 2.07
C LEU A 67 -31.01 6.03 2.53
N GLU A 68 -30.65 6.52 3.71
CA GLU A 68 -29.42 6.08 4.37
C GLU A 68 -29.57 4.60 4.76
N VAL A 69 -28.67 3.75 4.27
CA VAL A 69 -28.70 2.29 4.48
C VAL A 69 -27.49 1.78 5.26
N LEU A 70 -26.50 2.63 5.49
CA LEU A 70 -25.33 2.38 6.32
C LEU A 70 -24.92 3.71 6.95
N ALA A 71 -24.65 3.70 8.26
CA ALA A 71 -24.19 4.86 9.03
C ALA A 71 -23.15 4.45 10.09
N THR A 72 -22.30 3.47 9.76
CA THR A 72 -21.30 2.93 10.69
C THR A 72 -20.06 3.83 10.77
N LYS A 73 -19.47 3.91 11.97
CA LYS A 73 -18.26 4.68 12.24
C LYS A 73 -17.05 3.75 12.26
N ASN A 74 -15.85 4.31 12.06
CA ASN A 74 -14.63 3.53 12.25
C ASN A 74 -14.47 3.16 13.73
N THR A 75 -14.50 1.86 14.02
CA THR A 75 -14.22 1.28 15.35
C THR A 75 -12.83 0.64 15.43
N GLY A 76 -12.11 0.55 14.31
CA GLY A 76 -10.82 -0.15 14.16
C GLY A 76 -10.96 -1.64 13.81
N GLU A 77 -12.00 -2.29 14.33
CA GLU A 77 -12.19 -3.75 14.21
C GLU A 77 -13.11 -4.13 13.04
N ASP A 78 -14.01 -3.24 12.65
CA ASP A 78 -15.01 -3.54 11.62
C ASP A 78 -14.37 -3.66 10.23
N PRO A 79 -14.71 -4.70 9.44
CA PRO A 79 -14.17 -4.89 8.09
C PRO A 79 -14.60 -3.80 7.11
N PHE A 80 -15.67 -3.06 7.42
CA PHE A 80 -16.12 -1.91 6.66
C PHE A 80 -16.83 -0.88 7.54
N TYR A 81 -16.80 0.38 7.12
CA TYR A 81 -17.61 1.43 7.73
C TYR A 81 -17.94 2.55 6.74
N GLY A 82 -18.88 3.43 7.11
CA GLY A 82 -19.16 4.63 6.32
C GLY A 82 -20.62 5.07 6.34
N SER A 83 -20.95 5.97 5.42
CA SER A 83 -22.32 6.46 5.20
C SER A 83 -22.72 6.24 3.75
N VAL A 84 -23.82 5.50 3.55
CA VAL A 84 -24.30 5.11 2.22
C VAL A 84 -25.76 5.50 2.06
N PHE A 85 -26.03 6.27 1.01
CA PHE A 85 -27.37 6.62 0.56
C PHE A 85 -27.70 5.86 -0.71
N ALA A 86 -28.74 5.05 -0.66
CA ALA A 86 -29.08 4.15 -1.77
C ALA A 86 -30.56 4.16 -2.11
N LYS A 87 -30.85 3.92 -3.39
CA LYS A 87 -32.14 3.42 -3.85
C LYS A 87 -32.16 1.93 -3.61
N VAL A 88 -33.22 1.43 -2.98
CA VAL A 88 -33.30 0.04 -2.54
C VAL A 88 -34.70 -0.54 -2.78
N ASN A 89 -34.72 -1.78 -3.28
CA ASN A 89 -35.85 -2.68 -3.18
C ASN A 89 -35.41 -3.89 -2.36
N MET A 90 -36.03 -4.10 -1.20
CA MET A 90 -35.66 -5.13 -0.25
C MET A 90 -36.87 -6.00 0.10
N THR A 91 -36.65 -7.31 0.24
CA THR A 91 -37.60 -8.25 0.82
C THR A 91 -36.92 -9.08 1.90
N LEU A 92 -37.56 -9.27 3.04
CA LEU A 92 -37.17 -10.23 4.08
C LEU A 92 -38.28 -11.27 4.20
N LYS A 93 -37.97 -12.54 3.92
CA LYS A 93 -38.95 -13.61 3.95
C LYS A 93 -38.42 -14.90 4.54
N GLY A 94 -39.22 -15.59 5.33
CA GLY A 94 -38.90 -16.93 5.83
C GLY A 94 -39.08 -17.07 7.33
N PRO A 95 -38.92 -18.29 7.85
CA PRO A 95 -38.98 -18.54 9.28
C PRO A 95 -37.72 -18.04 9.98
N MET A 96 -37.78 -17.77 11.28
CA MET A 96 -36.68 -17.19 12.08
C MET A 96 -35.36 -17.96 11.94
N GLU A 97 -35.43 -19.29 11.83
CA GLU A 97 -34.29 -20.19 11.68
C GLU A 97 -33.72 -20.25 10.26
N ASN A 98 -34.34 -19.59 9.28
CA ASN A 98 -33.86 -19.51 7.89
C ASN A 98 -34.48 -18.32 7.13
N MET A 99 -34.27 -17.12 7.63
CA MET A 99 -34.75 -15.90 6.98
C MET A 99 -33.90 -15.60 5.76
N GLU A 100 -34.54 -15.15 4.68
CA GLU A 100 -33.87 -14.74 3.45
C GLU A 100 -34.18 -13.29 3.14
N MET A 101 -33.14 -12.46 3.15
CA MET A 101 -33.18 -11.06 2.76
C MET A 101 -32.62 -10.91 1.35
N ARG A 102 -33.43 -10.42 0.42
CA ARG A 102 -33.00 -10.04 -0.93
C ARG A 102 -33.03 -8.53 -1.05
N ILE A 103 -31.94 -7.94 -1.51
CA ILE A 103 -31.80 -6.50 -1.70
C ILE A 103 -31.30 -6.26 -3.12
N LYS A 104 -31.99 -5.38 -3.85
CA LYS A 104 -31.49 -4.78 -5.07
C LYS A 104 -31.26 -3.31 -4.81
N GLY A 105 -30.06 -2.81 -5.04
CA GLY A 105 -29.73 -1.43 -4.69
C GLY A 105 -28.70 -0.78 -5.58
N GLU A 106 -28.74 0.55 -5.60
CA GLU A 106 -27.75 1.40 -6.25
C GLU A 106 -27.52 2.64 -5.39
N PRO A 107 -26.28 3.14 -5.27
CA PRO A 107 -26.04 4.43 -4.63
C PRO A 107 -26.86 5.54 -5.30
N ALA A 108 -27.53 6.36 -4.50
CA ALA A 108 -28.46 7.40 -4.96
C ALA A 108 -28.02 8.82 -4.60
N ASP A 109 -27.00 8.95 -3.75
CA ASP A 109 -26.39 10.23 -3.39
C ASP A 109 -24.94 10.00 -2.89
N SER A 110 -24.20 11.09 -2.68
CA SER A 110 -22.82 11.09 -2.20
C SER A 110 -22.65 10.18 -0.99
N SER A 111 -21.99 9.05 -1.23
CA SER A 111 -21.75 7.99 -0.27
C SER A 111 -20.25 7.75 -0.12
N ASN A 112 -19.82 7.38 1.09
CA ASN A 112 -18.43 7.02 1.37
C ASN A 112 -18.42 5.68 2.07
N LEU A 113 -17.79 4.69 1.45
CA LEU A 113 -17.60 3.36 2.01
C LEU A 113 -16.10 3.10 2.19
N TYR A 114 -15.72 2.73 3.41
CA TYR A 114 -14.37 2.37 3.80
C TYR A 114 -14.32 0.85 4.01
N ILE A 115 -13.32 0.20 3.43
CA ILE A 115 -13.07 -1.24 3.56
C ILE A 115 -11.69 -1.39 4.18
N ASN A 116 -11.61 -2.11 5.29
CA ASN A 116 -10.36 -2.38 5.99
C ASN A 116 -9.81 -3.76 5.56
N MET A 117 -8.66 -3.78 4.88
CA MET A 117 -8.00 -5.04 4.49
C MET A 117 -7.16 -5.63 5.63
N SER A 118 -6.80 -4.83 6.64
CA SER A 118 -5.94 -5.25 7.75
C SER A 118 -6.68 -6.04 8.82
N SER A 119 -8.00 -5.82 9.00
CA SER A 119 -8.84 -6.62 9.91
C SER A 119 -9.00 -8.08 9.46
N GLY A 120 -8.75 -8.37 8.17
CA GLY A 120 -8.65 -9.73 7.64
C GLY A 120 -7.36 -10.48 8.04
N ARG A 121 -6.30 -9.78 8.46
CA ARG A 121 -5.05 -10.44 8.91
C ARG A 121 -5.19 -11.08 10.30
N GLU A 122 -6.03 -10.54 11.18
CA GLU A 122 -6.30 -11.15 12.49
C GLU A 122 -7.46 -12.15 12.46
N SER A 123 -8.40 -12.04 11.53
CA SER A 123 -9.50 -13.03 11.42
C SER A 123 -9.02 -14.43 10.99
N GLY A 124 -7.78 -14.55 10.47
CA GLY A 124 -7.11 -15.82 10.16
C GLY A 124 -6.27 -16.42 11.29
N THR A 125 -6.09 -15.71 12.41
CA THR A 125 -5.50 -16.30 13.62
C THR A 125 -6.61 -16.79 14.52
N ALA A 126 -6.84 -18.11 14.47
CA ALA A 126 -7.53 -18.81 15.53
C ALA A 126 -7.01 -18.32 16.89
N ASP A 127 -7.95 -17.94 17.75
CA ASP A 127 -7.78 -17.50 19.12
C ASP A 127 -7.04 -18.56 19.96
N PHE A 128 -5.73 -18.68 19.76
CA PHE A 128 -4.85 -19.61 20.48
C PHE A 128 -4.33 -18.95 21.76
N LEU A 129 -5.23 -18.34 22.53
CA LEU A 129 -5.00 -18.13 23.96
C LEU A 129 -6.31 -17.94 24.72
N THR A 130 -7.16 -18.98 24.77
CA THR A 130 -8.13 -19.08 25.87
C THR A 130 -7.36 -19.25 27.19
N TRP A 131 -7.16 -18.14 27.91
CA TRP A 131 -6.81 -18.21 29.32
C TRP A 131 -7.94 -18.92 30.06
N LYS A 132 -7.70 -20.17 30.49
CA LYS A 132 -8.63 -20.89 31.37
C LYS A 132 -8.75 -20.16 32.71
N VAL A 133 -9.72 -19.27 32.80
CA VAL A 133 -10.26 -18.82 34.09
C VAL A 133 -11.12 -19.96 34.61
N TYR A 134 -10.59 -20.73 35.56
CA TYR A 134 -11.39 -21.72 36.29
C TYR A 134 -12.41 -20.98 37.17
N GLY A 135 -13.70 -21.24 36.93
CA GLY A 135 -14.76 -20.89 37.88
C GLY A 135 -15.67 -19.72 37.51
N LYS A 136 -16.31 -19.75 36.35
CA LYS A 136 -17.64 -19.12 36.18
C LYS A 136 -18.67 -20.21 35.95
N GLU A 137 -19.74 -20.14 36.73
CA GLU A 137 -20.97 -20.92 36.60
C GLU A 137 -21.35 -21.01 35.12
N MET A 138 -21.58 -22.22 34.60
CA MET A 138 -22.15 -22.40 33.27
C MET A 138 -23.50 -21.70 33.26
N GLN A 139 -23.53 -20.47 32.77
CA GLN A 139 -24.77 -19.93 32.24
C GLN A 139 -25.20 -20.91 31.17
N GLN A 140 -26.39 -21.48 31.37
CA GLN A 140 -27.06 -22.34 30.42
C GLN A 140 -26.97 -21.64 29.06
N GLN A 141 -26.12 -22.16 28.19
CA GLN A 141 -26.10 -21.73 26.80
C GLN A 141 -27.46 -22.15 26.28
N ASN A 142 -28.40 -21.21 26.25
CA ASN A 142 -29.69 -21.42 25.63
C ASN A 142 -29.39 -21.84 24.20
N THR A 143 -29.47 -23.13 23.92
CA THR A 143 -29.56 -23.69 22.57
C THR A 143 -30.96 -23.41 22.02
N GLY A 144 -31.39 -22.14 22.13
CA GLY A 144 -32.54 -21.65 21.39
C GLY A 144 -32.18 -21.78 19.91
N LEU A 145 -33.10 -22.33 19.12
CA LEU A 145 -33.05 -22.39 17.67
C LEU A 145 -32.54 -21.03 17.14
N GLY A 146 -31.26 -20.97 16.80
CA GLY A 146 -30.58 -19.70 16.54
C GLY A 146 -31.15 -19.07 15.29
N SER A 147 -31.54 -17.80 15.35
CA SER A 147 -31.99 -17.06 14.17
C SER A 147 -30.90 -17.13 13.10
N ASN A 148 -31.27 -17.51 11.88
CA ASN A 148 -30.35 -17.55 10.75
C ASN A 148 -30.87 -16.60 9.67
N LEU A 149 -30.01 -15.69 9.21
CA LEU A 149 -30.30 -14.76 8.14
C LEU A 149 -29.36 -15.04 6.97
N ASN A 150 -29.93 -15.23 5.78
CA ASN A 150 -29.22 -15.24 4.51
C ASN A 150 -29.50 -13.94 3.77
N VAL A 151 -28.47 -13.23 3.37
CA VAL A 151 -28.56 -11.95 2.65
C VAL A 151 -28.04 -12.14 1.23
N LEU A 152 -28.85 -11.75 0.26
CA LEU A 152 -28.53 -11.71 -1.17
C LEU A 152 -28.62 -10.25 -1.63
N LEU A 153 -27.49 -9.66 -1.96
CA LEU A 153 -27.36 -8.29 -2.44
C LEU A 153 -27.07 -8.31 -3.94
N ASP A 154 -27.92 -7.70 -4.76
CA ASP A 154 -27.59 -7.31 -6.13
C ASP A 154 -27.36 -5.79 -6.16
N VAL A 155 -26.10 -5.38 -6.33
CA VAL A 155 -25.68 -3.98 -6.28
C VAL A 155 -25.29 -3.50 -7.68
N THR A 156 -25.91 -2.41 -8.12
CA THR A 156 -25.44 -1.63 -9.26
C THR A 156 -24.65 -0.43 -8.73
N ALA A 157 -23.33 -0.57 -8.70
CA ALA A 157 -22.41 0.47 -8.26
C ALA A 157 -22.32 1.58 -9.33
N ASN A 158 -22.20 2.82 -8.87
CA ASN A 158 -22.09 3.99 -9.72
C ASN A 158 -21.26 5.10 -9.02
N ASN A 159 -21.06 6.20 -9.73
CA ASN A 159 -20.21 7.32 -9.32
C ASN A 159 -20.71 8.14 -8.12
N TYR A 160 -21.87 7.84 -7.54
CA TYR A 160 -22.30 8.46 -6.27
C TYR A 160 -21.58 7.87 -5.06
N ALA A 161 -20.99 6.67 -5.17
CA ALA A 161 -20.23 6.04 -4.10
C ALA A 161 -18.71 6.22 -4.29
N ASN A 162 -18.07 6.82 -3.29
CA ASN A 162 -16.62 6.79 -3.13
C ASN A 162 -16.24 5.55 -2.31
N MET A 163 -15.33 4.74 -2.84
CA MET A 163 -14.73 3.63 -2.14
C MET A 163 -13.35 4.01 -1.62
N TYR A 164 -13.08 3.63 -0.38
CA TYR A 164 -11.81 3.81 0.30
C TYR A 164 -11.34 2.43 0.74
N VAL A 165 -10.33 1.88 0.07
CA VAL A 165 -9.70 0.62 0.47
C VAL A 165 -8.47 0.96 1.30
N ILE A 166 -8.52 0.59 2.58
CA ILE A 166 -7.45 0.84 3.53
C ILE A 166 -6.57 -0.40 3.58
N LEU A 167 -5.33 -0.27 3.09
CA LEU A 167 -4.34 -1.35 3.07
C LEU A 167 -3.59 -1.41 4.41
N ASP A 168 -3.24 -0.25 4.94
CA ASP A 168 -2.58 -0.08 6.23
C ASP A 168 -3.01 1.26 6.85
N GLU A 169 -3.69 1.18 8.00
CA GLU A 169 -4.18 2.36 8.73
C GLU A 169 -3.07 3.20 9.36
N LEU A 170 -1.96 2.58 9.79
CA LEU A 170 -0.86 3.26 10.46
C LEU A 170 -0.03 4.09 9.48
N THR A 171 0.16 3.56 8.27
CA THR A 171 0.83 4.30 7.19
C THR A 171 -0.17 5.17 6.43
N GLY A 172 -1.48 4.99 6.56
CA GLY A 172 -2.45 5.75 5.76
C GLY A 172 -2.39 5.39 4.28
N ASP A 173 -2.01 4.14 3.97
CA ASP A 173 -2.03 3.58 2.62
C ASP A 173 -3.49 3.31 2.22
N ILE A 174 -4.08 4.29 1.54
CA ILE A 174 -5.49 4.29 1.16
C ILE A 174 -5.60 4.47 -0.36
N ILE A 175 -6.34 3.54 -0.98
CA ILE A 175 -6.84 3.70 -2.34
C ILE A 175 -8.21 4.35 -2.25
N LYS A 176 -8.36 5.55 -2.81
CA LYS A 176 -9.66 6.20 -2.99
C LYS A 176 -10.07 6.08 -4.45
N ALA A 177 -11.21 5.48 -4.72
CA ALA A 177 -11.69 5.26 -6.08
C ALA A 177 -13.20 5.51 -6.21
N THR A 178 -13.61 5.93 -7.40
CA THR A 178 -15.01 5.98 -7.84
C THR A 178 -15.12 5.31 -9.19
N GLY A 179 -16.26 4.70 -9.46
CA GLY A 179 -16.40 3.76 -10.55
C GLY A 179 -17.81 3.19 -10.62
N HIS A 180 -17.96 2.18 -11.46
CA HIS A 180 -19.24 1.56 -11.75
C HIS A 180 -19.10 0.05 -11.93
N GLY A 181 -20.19 -0.69 -11.75
CA GLY A 181 -20.14 -2.14 -11.87
C GLY A 181 -21.39 -2.82 -11.33
N ASN A 182 -21.50 -4.12 -11.56
CA ASN A 182 -22.55 -4.93 -10.97
C ASN A 182 -21.90 -5.97 -10.06
N LEU A 183 -22.34 -6.01 -8.81
CA LEU A 183 -21.83 -6.91 -7.79
C LEU A 183 -22.99 -7.72 -7.21
N GLN A 184 -22.81 -9.03 -7.13
CA GLN A 184 -23.67 -9.92 -6.36
C GLN A 184 -22.95 -10.33 -5.09
N ILE A 185 -23.54 -10.01 -3.96
CA ILE A 185 -22.96 -10.28 -2.64
C ILE A 185 -23.87 -11.26 -1.92
N ARG A 186 -23.28 -12.29 -1.32
CA ARG A 186 -23.99 -13.19 -0.42
C ARG A 186 -23.31 -13.14 0.94
N ALA A 187 -24.12 -13.00 1.98
CA ALA A 187 -23.68 -13.05 3.36
C ALA A 187 -24.70 -13.83 4.18
N GLY A 188 -24.32 -14.32 5.35
CA GLY A 188 -25.31 -14.88 6.27
C GLY A 188 -24.75 -15.11 7.67
N THR A 189 -25.62 -15.49 8.60
CA THR A 189 -25.23 -15.73 10.01
C THR A 189 -24.27 -16.92 10.15
N SER A 190 -24.35 -17.91 9.26
CA SER A 190 -23.56 -19.15 9.31
C SER A 190 -23.01 -19.59 7.95
N GLY A 191 -23.12 -18.74 6.92
CA GLY A 191 -22.70 -19.05 5.54
C GLY A 191 -21.52 -18.22 5.06
N ASP A 192 -20.91 -18.65 3.97
CA ASP A 192 -19.74 -18.00 3.38
C ASP A 192 -20.10 -16.61 2.84
N PHE A 193 -19.29 -15.61 3.21
CA PHE A 193 -19.34 -14.28 2.61
C PHE A 193 -18.71 -14.35 1.22
N THR A 194 -19.48 -14.03 0.17
CA THR A 194 -19.00 -14.09 -1.22
C THR A 194 -19.38 -12.85 -2.01
N ILE A 195 -18.51 -12.46 -2.94
CA ILE A 195 -18.71 -11.36 -3.89
C ILE A 195 -18.45 -11.90 -5.30
N LEU A 196 -19.37 -11.63 -6.22
CA LEU A 196 -19.26 -11.95 -7.64
C LEU A 196 -19.47 -10.68 -8.45
N GLY A 197 -18.58 -10.41 -9.39
CA GLY A 197 -18.73 -9.30 -10.32
C GLY A 197 -17.47 -8.46 -10.44
N ARG A 198 -17.60 -7.34 -11.16
CA ARG A 198 -16.50 -6.45 -11.49
C ARG A 198 -16.90 -5.02 -11.21
N TYR A 199 -15.97 -4.27 -10.64
CA TYR A 199 -16.03 -2.84 -10.41
C TYR A 199 -14.96 -2.17 -11.27
N ASP A 200 -15.40 -1.45 -12.30
CA ASP A 200 -14.56 -0.65 -13.17
C ASP A 200 -14.32 0.71 -12.53
N ILE A 201 -13.04 1.08 -12.41
CA ILE A 201 -12.60 2.31 -11.76
C ILE A 201 -12.52 3.42 -12.80
N ASP A 202 -13.34 4.45 -12.64
CA ASP A 202 -13.38 5.60 -13.54
C ASP A 202 -12.27 6.60 -13.19
N ARG A 203 -12.08 6.87 -11.89
CA ARG A 203 -11.04 7.77 -11.38
C ARG A 203 -10.71 7.46 -9.93
N GLY A 204 -9.52 7.84 -9.51
CA GLY A 204 -9.11 7.69 -8.12
C GLY A 204 -7.69 8.14 -7.87
N ASN A 205 -7.27 7.98 -6.62
CA ASN A 205 -5.91 8.24 -6.18
C ASN A 205 -5.47 7.14 -5.21
N TYR A 206 -4.19 6.81 -5.27
CA TYR A 206 -3.52 5.95 -4.31
C TYR A 206 -2.45 6.77 -3.59
N ASN A 207 -2.57 6.87 -2.27
CA ASN A 207 -1.55 7.53 -1.47
C ASN A 207 -0.52 6.47 -1.06
N PHE A 208 0.60 6.41 -1.77
CA PHE A 208 1.72 5.57 -1.37
C PHE A 208 2.44 6.22 -0.20
N ASN A 209 2.53 5.55 0.95
CA ASN A 209 3.29 6.01 2.10
C ASN A 209 4.50 5.12 2.37
N PHE A 210 5.70 5.66 2.17
CA PHE A 210 6.93 4.98 2.55
C PHE A 210 7.24 5.21 4.03
N GLN A 211 7.01 4.18 4.86
CA GLN A 211 7.33 4.13 6.30
C GLN A 211 6.79 5.32 7.11
N SER A 212 5.60 5.84 6.78
CA SER A 212 4.90 6.94 7.46
C SER A 212 5.47 8.36 7.24
N PHE A 213 6.56 8.52 6.50
CA PHE A 213 7.25 9.80 6.37
C PHE A 213 7.08 10.44 4.97
N LEU A 214 7.00 9.63 3.90
CA LEU A 214 6.92 10.14 2.54
C LEU A 214 5.61 9.72 1.88
N GLN A 215 4.65 10.64 1.84
CA GLN A 215 3.39 10.47 1.11
C GLN A 215 3.55 10.92 -0.33
N LYS A 216 3.31 10.01 -1.28
CA LYS A 216 3.38 10.27 -2.71
C LYS A 216 2.03 9.94 -3.35
N PRO A 217 1.28 10.94 -3.82
CA PRO A 217 -0.01 10.71 -4.44
C PRO A 217 0.22 10.16 -5.85
N PHE A 218 -0.20 8.92 -6.06
CA PHE A 218 -0.39 8.36 -7.39
C PHE A 218 -1.82 8.64 -7.83
N ARG A 219 -1.99 9.08 -9.08
CA ARG A 219 -3.31 9.23 -9.71
C ARG A 219 -3.63 7.95 -10.47
N LEU A 220 -4.81 7.38 -10.25
CA LEU A 220 -5.26 6.27 -11.09
C LEU A 220 -5.57 6.83 -12.47
N ARG A 221 -4.98 6.25 -13.52
CA ARG A 221 -5.20 6.69 -14.89
C ARG A 221 -6.65 6.43 -15.30
N GLU A 222 -7.22 7.37 -16.01
CA GLU A 222 -8.60 7.28 -16.52
C GLU A 222 -8.56 6.54 -17.88
N ASP A 223 -9.67 5.89 -18.25
CA ASP A 223 -9.87 5.25 -19.57
C ASP A 223 -8.89 4.12 -19.97
N VAL A 224 -8.09 3.58 -19.05
CA VAL A 224 -7.16 2.46 -19.30
C VAL A 224 -7.72 1.08 -18.89
N GLY A 225 -9.02 1.04 -18.56
CA GLY A 225 -9.71 -0.19 -18.16
C GLY A 225 -9.25 -0.69 -16.79
N ASN A 226 -9.14 0.23 -15.82
CA ASN A 226 -8.84 -0.10 -14.43
C ASN A 226 -10.03 -0.82 -13.79
N TYR A 227 -9.78 -1.92 -13.05
CA TYR A 227 -10.85 -2.66 -12.38
C TYR A 227 -10.40 -3.45 -11.15
N ILE A 228 -11.39 -3.82 -10.34
CA ILE A 228 -11.31 -4.89 -9.34
C ILE A 228 -12.40 -5.92 -9.66
N SER A 229 -12.06 -7.20 -9.61
CA SER A 229 -12.97 -8.29 -9.95
C SER A 229 -12.97 -9.37 -8.86
N TRP A 230 -14.15 -9.86 -8.52
CA TRP A 230 -14.36 -10.93 -7.56
C TRP A 230 -15.07 -12.12 -8.22
N SER A 231 -14.66 -13.32 -7.85
CA SER A 231 -15.19 -14.58 -8.37
C SER A 231 -15.70 -15.53 -7.28
N GLY A 232 -15.99 -14.99 -6.08
CA GLY A 232 -16.39 -15.77 -4.92
C GLY A 232 -15.79 -15.18 -3.64
N ASP A 233 -14.59 -15.62 -3.27
CA ASP A 233 -13.90 -15.16 -2.06
C ASP A 233 -13.59 -13.64 -2.14
N PRO A 234 -14.11 -12.84 -1.19
CA PRO A 234 -13.83 -11.40 -1.07
C PRO A 234 -12.35 -11.05 -0.90
N GLY A 235 -11.57 -11.92 -0.24
CA GLY A 235 -10.14 -11.75 0.00
C GLY A 235 -9.26 -12.12 -1.21
N ASP A 236 -9.82 -12.82 -2.20
CA ASP A 236 -9.13 -13.31 -3.39
C ASP A 236 -9.38 -12.46 -4.66
N ALA A 237 -9.75 -11.20 -4.47
CA ALA A 237 -10.04 -10.25 -5.53
C ALA A 237 -8.85 -10.07 -6.49
N THR A 238 -9.13 -10.01 -7.79
CA THR A 238 -8.13 -9.71 -8.82
C THR A 238 -8.21 -8.24 -9.22
N ILE A 239 -7.06 -7.59 -9.36
CA ILE A 239 -6.97 -6.19 -9.76
C ILE A 239 -6.24 -6.03 -11.09
N LYS A 240 -6.58 -4.95 -11.79
CA LYS A 240 -5.78 -4.38 -12.86
C LYS A 240 -5.89 -2.88 -12.73
N VAL A 241 -4.87 -2.23 -12.18
CA VAL A 241 -4.87 -0.80 -11.92
C VAL A 241 -3.59 -0.19 -12.44
N GLU A 242 -3.72 0.83 -13.28
CA GLU A 242 -2.62 1.66 -13.72
C GLU A 242 -2.68 3.01 -13.01
N ALA A 243 -1.60 3.33 -12.31
CA ALA A 243 -1.45 4.52 -11.52
C ALA A 243 -0.20 5.29 -11.92
N GLU A 244 -0.24 6.61 -11.92
CA GLU A 244 0.88 7.46 -12.31
C GLU A 244 1.29 8.43 -11.20
N TYR A 245 2.60 8.62 -11.05
CA TYR A 245 3.21 9.67 -10.24
C TYR A 245 3.97 10.63 -11.16
N GLU A 246 3.76 11.93 -10.98
CA GLU A 246 4.42 12.98 -11.75
C GLU A 246 5.63 13.53 -10.98
N ALA A 247 6.84 13.23 -11.49
CA ALA A 247 8.08 13.83 -11.00
C ALA A 247 8.31 15.17 -11.72
N GLU A 248 8.33 16.26 -10.96
CA GLU A 248 8.54 17.60 -11.50
C GLU A 248 10.02 18.00 -11.59
N ASN A 249 10.35 18.87 -12.55
CA ASN A 249 11.67 19.51 -12.67
C ASN A 249 12.87 18.54 -12.85
N VAL A 250 12.60 17.33 -13.35
CA VAL A 250 13.59 16.27 -13.62
C VAL A 250 14.53 16.70 -14.74
N ARG A 251 15.82 16.49 -14.57
CA ARG A 251 16.84 16.79 -15.59
C ARG A 251 17.33 15.51 -16.22
N PHE A 252 17.30 15.44 -17.55
CA PHE A 252 17.84 14.30 -18.28
C PHE A 252 19.37 14.23 -18.22
N SER A 253 20.05 15.35 -17.95
CA SER A 253 21.49 15.40 -17.70
C SER A 253 21.94 14.57 -16.49
N ASP A 254 21.02 14.24 -15.58
CA ASP A 254 21.33 13.46 -14.37
C ASP A 254 21.55 11.97 -14.70
N LEU A 255 21.00 11.50 -15.83
CA LEU A 255 21.28 10.19 -16.42
C LEU A 255 22.70 10.18 -17.01
N ARG A 256 23.71 10.07 -16.16
CA ARG A 256 25.12 9.95 -16.57
C ARG A 256 25.43 8.54 -17.08
N SER A 257 24.85 8.14 -18.22
CA SER A 257 25.12 6.85 -18.87
C SER A 257 26.28 6.96 -19.87
N PRO A 258 27.14 5.94 -20.05
CA PRO A 258 28.03 5.82 -21.19
C PRO A 258 27.30 5.96 -22.53
N LEU A 259 26.02 5.56 -22.63
CA LEU A 259 25.20 5.83 -23.81
C LEU A 259 24.98 7.34 -24.03
N THR A 260 24.82 8.13 -22.97
CA THR A 260 24.71 9.61 -23.07
C THR A 260 26.03 10.31 -23.41
N LEU A 261 27.13 9.57 -23.33
CA LEU A 261 28.50 10.00 -23.64
C LEU A 261 29.00 9.46 -24.99
N SER A 262 28.46 8.34 -25.47
CA SER A 262 28.88 7.65 -26.71
C SER A 262 27.88 7.75 -27.86
N THR A 263 26.60 8.04 -27.59
CA THR A 263 25.62 8.34 -28.63
C THR A 263 25.47 9.85 -28.79
N ASN A 264 25.32 10.32 -30.02
CA ASN A 264 25.01 11.70 -30.40
C ASN A 264 23.64 12.12 -29.85
N LEU A 265 23.45 12.13 -28.53
CA LEU A 265 22.28 12.75 -27.92
C LEU A 265 22.31 14.22 -28.30
N ASN A 266 21.23 14.67 -28.95
CA ASN A 266 21.07 16.06 -29.33
C ASN A 266 21.06 16.96 -28.07
N ASP A 267 21.52 18.20 -28.19
CA ASP A 267 21.60 19.18 -27.11
C ASP A 267 20.24 19.40 -26.42
N ASN A 268 19.14 19.17 -27.13
CA ASN A 268 17.79 19.19 -26.60
C ASN A 268 17.57 18.18 -25.46
N VAL A 269 18.09 16.95 -25.58
CA VAL A 269 17.96 15.92 -24.53
C VAL A 269 18.81 16.28 -23.31
N ARG A 270 20.03 16.79 -23.56
CA ARG A 270 20.98 17.16 -22.50
C ARG A 270 20.52 18.36 -21.67
N SER A 271 19.89 19.33 -22.31
CA SER A 271 19.38 20.55 -21.67
C SER A 271 17.98 20.40 -21.11
N TYR A 272 17.30 19.28 -21.38
CA TYR A 272 15.91 19.10 -20.95
C TYR A 272 15.77 19.09 -19.44
N ARG A 273 14.79 19.87 -18.99
CA ARG A 273 14.28 19.89 -17.64
C ARG A 273 12.76 19.97 -17.70
N GLY A 274 12.08 18.99 -17.13
CA GLY A 274 10.64 18.92 -17.22
C GLY A 274 10.02 17.81 -16.38
N LYS A 275 8.79 17.48 -16.72
CA LYS A 275 8.02 16.43 -16.04
C LYS A 275 8.41 15.04 -16.59
N VAL A 276 8.43 14.06 -15.71
CA VAL A 276 8.59 12.63 -16.01
C VAL A 276 7.51 11.87 -15.24
N LEU A 277 6.86 10.92 -15.90
CA LEU A 277 5.80 10.10 -15.32
C LEU A 277 6.38 8.75 -14.92
N VAL A 278 6.22 8.37 -13.65
CA VAL A 278 6.39 7.00 -13.19
C VAL A 278 5.04 6.35 -13.25
N VAL A 279 4.88 5.34 -14.10
CA VAL A 279 3.63 4.58 -14.19
C VAL A 279 3.81 3.21 -13.54
N ALA A 280 2.93 2.91 -12.59
CA ALA A 280 2.85 1.64 -11.88
C ALA A 280 1.63 0.86 -12.38
N ASN A 281 1.86 -0.36 -12.83
CA ASN A 281 0.84 -1.34 -13.18
C ASN A 281 0.72 -2.33 -12.03
N LEU A 282 -0.43 -2.35 -11.37
CA LEU A 282 -0.77 -3.28 -10.33
C LEU A 282 -1.69 -4.36 -10.90
N THR A 283 -1.26 -5.61 -10.85
CA THR A 283 -2.00 -6.76 -11.38
C THR A 283 -2.12 -7.88 -10.34
N GLU A 284 -2.78 -8.97 -10.70
CA GLU A 284 -2.98 -10.15 -9.84
C GLU A 284 -3.84 -9.84 -8.60
N LYS A 285 -3.45 -10.28 -7.41
CA LYS A 285 -4.32 -10.29 -6.22
C LYS A 285 -4.31 -8.94 -5.51
N LEU A 286 -5.48 -8.43 -5.12
CA LEU A 286 -5.63 -7.17 -4.38
C LEU A 286 -4.83 -7.17 -3.06
N SER A 287 -4.76 -8.33 -2.40
CA SER A 287 -4.05 -8.48 -1.13
C SER A 287 -2.52 -8.44 -1.27
N HIS A 288 -2.01 -8.86 -2.43
CA HIS A 288 -0.58 -8.93 -2.77
C HIS A 288 -0.41 -8.67 -4.27
N PRO A 289 -0.53 -7.41 -4.71
CA PRO A 289 -0.50 -7.11 -6.13
C PRO A 289 0.92 -7.21 -6.67
N ASP A 290 1.05 -7.75 -7.89
CA ASP A 290 2.28 -7.67 -8.65
C ASP A 290 2.42 -6.25 -9.20
N ILE A 291 3.55 -5.59 -8.94
CA ILE A 291 3.79 -4.20 -9.32
C ILE A 291 4.87 -4.14 -10.37
N ALA A 292 4.50 -3.71 -11.58
CA ALA A 292 5.44 -3.44 -12.67
C ALA A 292 5.50 -1.94 -12.95
N PHE A 293 6.71 -1.40 -13.12
CA PHE A 293 6.89 0.02 -13.40
C PHE A 293 7.25 0.28 -14.86
N ARG A 294 7.08 1.53 -15.27
CA ARG A 294 7.68 2.10 -16.47
C ARG A 294 7.82 3.61 -16.33
N ILE A 295 8.67 4.20 -17.16
CA ILE A 295 8.94 5.64 -17.14
C ILE A 295 8.47 6.23 -18.47
N GLU A 296 7.50 7.14 -18.39
CA GLU A 296 6.96 7.84 -19.55
C GLU A 296 7.30 9.33 -19.50
N LEU A 297 7.30 9.96 -20.66
CA LEU A 297 7.25 11.41 -20.76
C LEU A 297 5.79 11.84 -20.98
N PRO A 298 5.34 12.95 -20.39
CA PRO A 298 4.01 13.48 -20.70
C PRO A 298 3.85 13.75 -22.20
N SER A 299 2.64 13.57 -22.72
CA SER A 299 2.33 13.72 -24.16
C SER A 299 2.73 15.08 -24.75
N GLY A 300 2.74 16.15 -23.94
CA GLY A 300 3.20 17.49 -24.33
C GLY A 300 4.70 17.76 -24.19
N SER A 301 5.51 16.75 -23.83
CA SER A 301 6.96 16.94 -23.64
C SER A 301 7.66 17.19 -24.98
N PRO A 302 8.61 18.16 -25.05
CA PRO A 302 9.45 18.36 -26.23
C PRO A 302 10.32 17.14 -26.56
N LEU A 303 10.52 16.23 -25.60
CA LEU A 303 11.28 14.99 -25.79
C LEU A 303 10.39 13.78 -26.10
N ALA A 304 9.06 13.91 -26.12
CA ALA A 304 8.16 12.76 -26.30
C ALA A 304 8.42 12.00 -27.61
N ASN A 305 8.87 12.69 -28.66
CA ASN A 305 9.20 12.12 -29.97
C ASN A 305 10.71 12.18 -30.29
N ASP A 306 11.56 12.48 -29.30
CA ASP A 306 13.01 12.56 -29.52
C ASP A 306 13.62 11.14 -29.53
N PRO A 307 14.28 10.70 -30.63
CA PRO A 307 14.84 9.35 -30.72
C PRO A 307 15.92 9.06 -29.67
N GLY A 308 16.70 10.07 -29.27
CA GLY A 308 17.73 9.94 -28.25
C GLY A 308 17.13 9.72 -26.87
N ALA A 309 16.10 10.50 -26.52
CA ALA A 309 15.34 10.30 -25.29
C ALA A 309 14.69 8.90 -25.26
N ALA A 310 14.09 8.47 -26.36
CA ALA A 310 13.47 7.15 -26.48
C ALA A 310 14.49 6.01 -26.25
N LEU A 311 15.69 6.09 -26.83
CA LEU A 311 16.74 5.09 -26.64
C LEU A 311 17.22 5.01 -25.18
N VAL A 312 17.37 6.15 -24.52
CA VAL A 312 17.78 6.19 -23.10
C VAL A 312 16.70 5.56 -22.23
N LEU A 313 15.44 5.96 -22.40
CA LEU A 313 14.32 5.39 -21.62
C LEU A 313 14.16 3.89 -21.90
N GLN A 314 14.28 3.44 -23.15
CA GLN A 314 14.28 2.01 -23.48
C GLN A 314 15.41 1.25 -22.80
N SER A 315 16.63 1.82 -22.74
CA SER A 315 17.75 1.16 -22.06
C SER A 315 17.50 0.96 -20.57
N ILE A 316 16.85 1.93 -19.91
CA ILE A 316 16.44 1.82 -18.51
C ILE A 316 15.33 0.77 -18.36
N GLN A 317 14.32 0.82 -19.25
CA GLN A 317 13.18 -0.11 -19.18
C GLN A 317 13.53 -1.57 -19.46
N ASN A 318 14.62 -1.84 -20.19
CA ASN A 318 15.06 -3.20 -20.51
C ASN A 318 15.79 -3.91 -19.34
N ASP A 319 16.25 -3.17 -18.34
CA ASP A 319 16.86 -3.72 -17.12
C ASP A 319 15.98 -3.38 -15.93
N GLU A 320 15.27 -4.39 -15.41
CA GLU A 320 14.34 -4.23 -14.30
C GLU A 320 15.00 -3.64 -13.03
N ASN A 321 16.28 -3.97 -12.76
CA ASN A 321 16.98 -3.43 -11.60
C ASN A 321 17.28 -1.94 -11.79
N GLU A 322 17.70 -1.55 -13.00
CA GLU A 322 17.94 -0.15 -13.34
C GLU A 322 16.64 0.63 -13.35
N LEU A 323 15.55 0.09 -13.91
CA LEU A 323 14.22 0.69 -13.89
C LEU A 323 13.73 0.94 -12.47
N ASN A 324 13.76 -0.07 -11.61
CA ASN A 324 13.32 0.05 -10.21
C ASN A 324 14.15 1.10 -9.44
N LYS A 325 15.46 1.15 -9.70
CA LYS A 325 16.34 2.18 -9.13
C LYS A 325 15.94 3.58 -9.63
N GLN A 326 15.75 3.77 -10.92
CA GLN A 326 15.37 5.07 -11.48
C GLN A 326 14.00 5.53 -10.96
N VAL A 327 13.04 4.62 -10.86
CA VAL A 327 11.72 4.85 -10.25
C VAL A 327 11.85 5.32 -8.80
N ALA A 328 12.67 4.66 -7.99
CA ALA A 328 12.90 5.07 -6.60
C ALA A 328 13.46 6.49 -6.50
N PHE A 329 14.44 6.84 -7.34
CA PHE A 329 15.00 8.19 -7.40
C PHE A 329 13.94 9.22 -7.84
N LEU A 330 13.12 8.90 -8.84
CA LEU A 330 12.07 9.80 -9.31
C LEU A 330 10.99 10.04 -8.26
N ILE A 331 10.51 8.99 -7.59
CA ILE A 331 9.48 9.11 -6.54
C ILE A 331 10.01 9.90 -5.35
N VAL A 332 11.22 9.60 -4.88
CA VAL A 332 11.76 10.19 -3.65
C VAL A 332 12.31 11.60 -3.89
N LEU A 333 13.02 11.82 -5.00
CA LEU A 333 13.83 13.02 -5.22
C LEU A 333 13.44 13.85 -6.44
N ASN A 334 12.53 13.37 -7.29
CA ASN A 334 12.23 13.99 -8.59
C ASN A 334 13.49 14.22 -9.45
N THR A 335 14.41 13.26 -9.45
CA THR A 335 15.62 13.25 -10.30
C THR A 335 15.89 11.83 -10.77
N PHE A 336 16.68 11.68 -11.83
CA PHE A 336 17.20 10.39 -12.21
C PHE A 336 18.43 10.04 -11.36
N GLY A 337 18.58 8.76 -11.07
CA GLY A 337 19.80 8.21 -10.49
C GLY A 337 20.93 8.03 -11.52
N PRO A 338 22.18 7.84 -11.06
CA PRO A 338 23.29 7.48 -11.94
C PRO A 338 22.98 6.15 -12.66
N VAL A 339 23.22 6.04 -13.96
CA VAL A 339 22.96 4.77 -14.69
C VAL A 339 24.03 3.73 -14.36
N SER A 340 23.63 2.50 -14.06
CA SER A 340 24.57 1.40 -13.78
C SER A 340 25.27 0.98 -15.08
N THR A 341 26.60 0.97 -15.10
CA THR A 341 27.38 0.66 -16.31
C THR A 341 27.89 -0.78 -16.28
N THR A 342 27.31 -1.66 -17.09
CA THR A 342 27.72 -3.07 -17.26
C THR A 342 28.82 -3.28 -18.33
N SER A 343 29.61 -2.25 -18.67
CA SER A 343 30.61 -2.36 -19.74
C SER A 343 32.04 -2.15 -19.26
N GLN A 344 32.63 -3.22 -18.71
CA GLN A 344 34.06 -3.32 -18.39
C GLN A 344 34.97 -3.54 -19.62
N ALA A 345 34.41 -3.62 -20.83
CA ALA A 345 35.14 -4.16 -22.00
C ALA A 345 35.55 -3.15 -23.08
N SER A 346 35.11 -1.88 -23.06
CA SER A 346 35.43 -0.93 -24.16
C SER A 346 36.30 0.26 -23.75
N LEU A 347 36.68 0.38 -22.48
CA LEU A 347 37.63 1.39 -21.99
C LEU A 347 39.09 0.93 -22.01
N ALA A 348 39.35 -0.32 -22.45
CA ALA A 348 40.67 -0.93 -22.36
C ALA A 348 41.66 -0.51 -23.45
N ASN A 349 41.22 0.11 -24.55
CA ASN A 349 42.10 0.38 -25.70
C ASN A 349 42.53 1.85 -25.89
N THR A 350 42.09 2.79 -25.05
CA THR A 350 42.48 4.22 -25.15
C THR A 350 43.00 4.82 -23.83
N ALA A 351 43.33 3.99 -22.84
CA ALA A 351 43.78 4.44 -21.52
C ALA A 351 45.14 3.86 -21.08
N PHE A 352 45.96 3.37 -22.02
CA PHE A 352 47.38 3.10 -21.76
C PHE A 352 48.20 4.37 -21.88
N GLU A 353 47.96 5.29 -20.94
CA GLU A 353 48.92 6.27 -20.39
C GLU A 353 48.16 7.20 -19.42
N GLY A 354 48.14 6.84 -18.14
CA GLY A 354 48.03 7.84 -17.07
C GLY A 354 46.65 8.20 -16.50
N ILE A 355 45.53 7.58 -16.90
CA ILE A 355 44.23 7.83 -16.24
C ILE A 355 43.69 6.53 -15.65
N VAL A 356 44.08 6.29 -14.39
CA VAL A 356 43.51 5.26 -13.53
C VAL A 356 42.03 5.56 -13.32
N VAL A 357 41.20 4.57 -13.68
CA VAL A 357 39.75 4.44 -13.41
C VAL A 357 39.44 4.77 -11.94
N ASN A 358 38.91 5.98 -11.67
CA ASN A 358 38.71 6.49 -10.30
C ASN A 358 37.41 7.28 -10.09
N THR A 359 36.36 7.05 -10.87
CA THR A 359 35.17 7.93 -10.78
C THR A 359 33.84 7.17 -10.81
N ILE A 360 33.56 6.41 -9.75
CA ILE A 360 32.17 6.19 -9.32
C ILE A 360 32.00 6.38 -7.80
N SER A 361 32.92 5.93 -6.93
CA SER A 361 32.67 5.98 -5.47
C SER A 361 32.76 7.37 -4.82
N GLY A 362 33.73 8.21 -5.21
CA GLY A 362 33.97 9.50 -4.55
C GLY A 362 33.02 10.64 -4.96
N VAL A 363 32.47 10.56 -6.17
CA VAL A 363 31.47 11.52 -6.66
C VAL A 363 30.08 11.12 -6.17
N LEU A 364 29.80 9.83 -6.02
CA LEU A 364 28.46 9.35 -5.65
C LEU A 364 28.12 9.54 -4.17
N SER A 365 29.07 9.39 -3.24
CA SER A 365 28.77 9.50 -1.80
C SER A 365 28.52 10.95 -1.35
N ASN A 366 29.43 11.87 -1.68
CA ASN A 366 29.38 13.24 -1.14
C ASN A 366 28.37 14.14 -1.85
N THR A 367 28.10 13.95 -3.15
CA THR A 367 27.09 14.78 -3.85
C THR A 367 25.66 14.23 -3.72
N LEU A 368 25.47 12.92 -3.56
CA LEU A 368 24.13 12.39 -3.20
C LEU A 368 23.83 12.66 -1.74
N SER A 369 24.75 12.39 -0.78
CA SER A 369 24.50 12.68 0.64
C SER A 369 24.03 14.11 0.86
N ASN A 370 24.70 15.10 0.26
CA ASN A 370 24.30 16.50 0.39
C ASN A 370 22.98 16.82 -0.33
N GLN A 371 22.67 16.20 -1.47
CA GLN A 371 21.41 16.45 -2.19
C GLN A 371 20.21 15.73 -1.53
N PHE A 372 20.39 14.50 -1.06
CA PHE A 372 19.42 13.74 -0.27
C PHE A 372 19.18 14.42 1.08
N SER A 373 20.23 14.83 1.79
CA SER A 373 20.09 15.55 3.06
C SER A 373 19.33 16.87 2.87
N ASN A 374 19.67 17.67 1.86
CA ASN A 374 18.93 18.90 1.56
C ASN A 374 17.50 18.66 1.05
N ALA A 375 17.25 17.61 0.27
CA ALA A 375 15.91 17.27 -0.21
C ALA A 375 15.02 16.78 0.93
N PHE A 376 15.53 15.90 1.78
CA PHE A 376 14.83 15.39 2.94
C PHE A 376 14.62 16.48 4.00
N GLN A 377 15.61 17.32 4.31
CA GLN A 377 15.42 18.48 5.21
C GLN A 377 14.34 19.45 4.70
N LYS A 378 14.20 19.60 3.38
CA LYS A 378 13.13 20.41 2.77
C LYS A 378 11.77 19.71 2.81
N ILE A 379 11.72 18.41 2.55
CA ILE A 379 10.50 17.59 2.57
C ILE A 379 9.94 17.51 4.01
N PHE A 380 10.82 17.31 4.99
CA PHE A 380 10.46 17.11 6.39
C PHE A 380 10.45 18.39 7.22
N ASN A 381 10.88 19.52 6.64
CA ASN A 381 11.05 20.80 7.31
C ASN A 381 11.83 20.70 8.64
N ASP A 382 12.71 19.71 8.75
CA ASP A 382 13.47 19.41 9.95
C ASP A 382 14.97 19.38 9.63
N LYS A 383 15.71 20.32 10.21
CA LYS A 383 17.15 20.47 10.02
C LYS A 383 17.97 19.46 10.84
N SER A 384 17.34 18.75 11.77
CA SER A 384 17.97 17.70 12.57
C SER A 384 18.09 16.37 11.82
N LEU A 385 17.40 16.27 10.67
CA LEU A 385 17.41 15.10 9.81
C LEU A 385 18.69 15.08 8.96
N GLN A 386 19.54 14.08 9.19
CA GLN A 386 20.78 13.87 8.44
C GLN A 386 20.65 12.64 7.56
N VAL A 387 20.84 12.78 6.24
CA VAL A 387 20.87 11.62 5.33
C VAL A 387 22.29 11.39 4.85
N ASN A 388 22.81 10.22 5.16
CA ASN A 388 24.13 9.78 4.75
C ASN A 388 23.99 8.72 3.66
N PHE A 389 24.74 8.90 2.59
CA PHE A 389 24.83 7.94 1.51
C PHE A 389 26.30 7.63 1.26
N ASN A 390 26.69 6.36 1.37
CA ASN A 390 28.06 5.92 1.20
C ASN A 390 28.13 4.74 0.25
N ALA A 391 28.81 4.90 -0.88
CA ALA A 391 29.08 3.83 -1.83
C ALA A 391 30.50 3.30 -1.62
N GLN A 392 30.63 1.99 -1.38
CA GLN A 392 31.90 1.30 -1.21
C GLN A 392 32.06 0.28 -2.34
N LEU A 393 33.25 0.20 -2.91
CA LEU A 393 33.58 -0.80 -3.92
C LEU A 393 34.52 -1.83 -3.30
N TYR A 394 34.25 -3.11 -3.53
CA TYR A 394 35.10 -4.17 -2.98
C TYR A 394 35.16 -5.38 -3.94
N ASN A 395 36.02 -6.34 -3.65
CA ASN A 395 36.14 -7.58 -4.41
C ASN A 395 35.34 -8.69 -3.71
N GLY A 396 34.39 -9.29 -4.41
CA GLY A 396 33.52 -10.37 -3.92
C GLY A 396 33.88 -11.74 -4.47
N SER A 397 34.86 -11.82 -5.36
CA SER A 397 35.39 -13.05 -5.93
C SER A 397 36.42 -13.71 -5.01
N ASN A 398 36.36 -15.04 -4.90
CA ASN A 398 37.16 -15.82 -3.96
C ASN A 398 38.68 -15.70 -4.25
N PHE A 399 39.47 -15.19 -3.31
CA PHE A 399 40.94 -15.04 -3.38
C PHE A 399 41.72 -16.38 -3.43
N ILE A 400 41.07 -17.52 -3.68
CA ILE A 400 41.67 -18.87 -3.66
C ILE A 400 42.08 -19.35 -5.08
N ALA A 401 41.88 -18.54 -6.12
CA ALA A 401 42.50 -18.81 -7.42
C ALA A 401 43.97 -18.36 -7.40
N ALA A 402 44.88 -19.30 -7.19
CA ALA A 402 46.31 -19.07 -7.28
C ALA A 402 46.65 -18.41 -8.64
N ASN A 403 47.27 -17.23 -8.56
CA ASN A 403 47.98 -16.55 -9.64
C ASN A 403 47.20 -15.62 -10.58
N THR A 404 46.55 -14.57 -10.04
CA THR A 404 46.35 -13.30 -10.77
C THR A 404 46.57 -12.11 -9.84
N ASN A 405 47.56 -11.26 -10.13
CA ASN A 405 47.87 -10.00 -9.41
C ASN A 405 46.90 -8.86 -9.77
N SER A 406 45.66 -9.14 -10.16
CA SER A 406 44.67 -8.12 -10.51
C SER A 406 43.62 -7.98 -9.41
N LEU A 407 43.61 -6.85 -8.73
CA LEU A 407 42.48 -6.41 -7.90
C LEU A 407 41.27 -6.20 -8.82
N ASN A 408 40.46 -7.23 -9.03
CA ASN A 408 39.19 -7.11 -9.76
C ASN A 408 38.13 -6.55 -8.81
N ILE A 409 37.78 -5.28 -8.95
CA ILE A 409 36.68 -4.67 -8.20
C ILE A 409 35.38 -5.03 -8.94
N ASP A 410 34.59 -5.93 -8.35
CA ASP A 410 33.38 -6.51 -8.97
C ASP A 410 32.11 -6.36 -8.09
N ARG A 411 32.23 -5.75 -6.90
CA ARG A 411 31.11 -5.45 -5.99
C ARG A 411 30.91 -3.97 -5.77
N THR A 412 29.67 -3.59 -5.53
CA THR A 412 29.29 -2.25 -5.06
C THR A 412 28.34 -2.36 -3.87
N ASN A 413 28.73 -1.86 -2.72
CA ASN A 413 27.89 -1.75 -1.54
C ASN A 413 27.39 -0.30 -1.39
N LEU A 414 26.09 -0.07 -1.39
CA LEU A 414 25.45 1.21 -1.17
C LEU A 414 24.85 1.23 0.24
N ASN A 415 25.40 2.06 1.11
CA ASN A 415 24.88 2.29 2.45
C ASN A 415 24.02 3.55 2.43
N PHE A 416 22.75 3.39 2.78
CA PHE A 416 21.83 4.49 3.02
C PHE A 416 21.56 4.56 4.51
N SER A 417 21.74 5.72 5.15
CA SER A 417 21.35 5.89 6.55
C SER A 417 20.74 7.25 6.83
N PHE A 418 19.77 7.24 7.73
CA PHE A 418 19.06 8.38 8.25
C PHE A 418 19.43 8.56 9.72
N GLY A 419 19.91 9.75 10.07
CA GLY A 419 20.22 10.22 11.41
C GLY A 419 19.14 11.16 11.94
N TYR A 420 18.66 10.90 13.15
CA TYR A 420 17.77 11.76 13.91
C TYR A 420 18.42 12.16 15.23
N SER A 421 18.50 13.47 15.49
CA SER A 421 19.16 14.02 16.66
C SER A 421 18.16 14.66 17.62
N LEU A 422 18.20 14.23 18.88
CA LEU A 422 17.40 14.71 20.00
C LEU A 422 18.30 15.43 21.01
N LEU A 423 17.68 16.21 21.91
CA LEU A 423 18.36 16.85 23.04
C LEU A 423 19.53 17.77 22.62
N ASN A 424 19.32 18.63 21.63
CA ASN A 424 20.36 19.47 21.03
C ASN A 424 21.57 18.64 20.58
N GLU A 425 21.32 17.57 19.82
CA GLU A 425 22.32 16.62 19.32
C GLU A 425 23.10 15.86 20.40
N ARG A 426 22.59 15.80 21.65
CA ARG A 426 23.20 14.93 22.67
C ARG A 426 22.88 13.46 22.44
N LEU A 427 21.74 13.14 21.84
CA LEU A 427 21.36 11.78 21.51
C LEU A 427 21.06 11.70 20.01
N THR A 428 21.82 10.90 19.28
CA THR A 428 21.65 10.73 17.83
C THR A 428 21.37 9.27 17.52
N PHE A 429 20.27 9.00 16.85
CA PHE A 429 19.95 7.68 16.31
C PHE A 429 20.22 7.68 14.81
N THR A 430 20.96 6.70 14.32
CA THR A 430 21.21 6.47 12.91
C THR A 430 20.64 5.12 12.53
N PHE A 431 19.70 5.10 11.59
CA PHE A 431 19.11 3.90 11.02
C PHE A 431 19.47 3.84 9.55
N GLY A 432 20.08 2.75 9.13
CA GLY A 432 20.51 2.57 7.75
C GLY A 432 20.34 1.17 7.25
N SER A 433 20.54 1.02 5.95
CA SER A 433 20.65 -0.26 5.30
C SER A 433 21.73 -0.26 4.22
N ALA A 434 22.40 -1.40 4.10
CA ALA A 434 23.37 -1.67 3.05
C ALA A 434 22.74 -2.53 1.95
N LEU A 435 22.84 -2.08 0.70
CA LEU A 435 22.48 -2.83 -0.50
C LEU A 435 23.75 -3.23 -1.25
N ASP A 436 23.87 -4.48 -1.67
CA ASP A 436 25.09 -5.03 -2.25
C ASP A 436 24.86 -5.57 -3.68
N PHE A 437 25.51 -4.95 -4.64
CA PHE A 437 25.35 -5.17 -6.07
C PHE A 437 26.57 -5.88 -6.67
N GLY A 438 26.34 -6.63 -7.76
CA GLY A 438 27.36 -7.50 -8.39
C GLY A 438 27.32 -8.94 -7.91
N LEU A 439 26.16 -9.43 -7.45
CA LEU A 439 25.92 -10.82 -7.05
C LEU A 439 25.94 -11.78 -8.25
N THR A 440 26.61 -12.94 -8.10
CA THR A 440 26.53 -13.99 -9.13
C THR A 440 25.15 -14.66 -9.11
N SER A 441 24.75 -15.29 -10.21
CA SER A 441 23.45 -15.95 -10.36
C SER A 441 23.17 -17.00 -9.27
N GLN A 442 24.21 -17.68 -8.74
CA GLN A 442 24.05 -18.61 -7.60
C GLN A 442 23.84 -17.89 -6.25
N GLN A 443 24.37 -16.68 -6.08
CA GLN A 443 24.23 -15.88 -4.85
C GLN A 443 22.87 -15.16 -4.80
N VAL A 444 22.34 -14.74 -5.96
CA VAL A 444 20.99 -14.17 -6.08
C VAL A 444 19.91 -15.20 -5.71
N GLN A 445 20.02 -16.45 -6.18
CA GLN A 445 19.03 -17.49 -5.87
C GLN A 445 18.96 -17.89 -4.39
N ALA A 446 20.02 -17.66 -3.61
CA ALA A 446 20.05 -17.89 -2.17
C ALA A 446 19.42 -16.73 -1.38
N THR A 447 19.18 -15.58 -2.02
CA THR A 447 18.69 -14.34 -1.39
C THR A 447 17.27 -14.06 -1.90
N ARG A 448 16.31 -14.93 -1.54
CA ARG A 448 14.93 -14.91 -2.10
C ARG A 448 14.07 -13.67 -1.77
N ASN A 449 14.57 -12.70 -1.01
CA ASN A 449 13.86 -11.47 -0.63
C ASN A 449 14.74 -10.23 -0.83
N LEU A 450 14.09 -9.06 -0.93
CA LEU A 450 14.70 -7.72 -0.87
C LEU A 450 15.87 -7.67 0.12
N GLN A 451 17.02 -7.21 -0.36
CA GLN A 451 18.32 -7.27 0.33
C GLN A 451 18.46 -6.21 1.43
N PHE A 452 17.57 -6.24 2.43
CA PHE A 452 17.65 -5.32 3.57
C PHE A 452 18.65 -5.86 4.61
N LEU A 453 19.77 -5.15 4.77
CA LEU A 453 20.76 -5.36 5.82
C LEU A 453 20.72 -4.18 6.79
N PRO A 454 20.11 -4.29 7.97
CA PRO A 454 20.03 -3.18 8.93
C PRO A 454 21.41 -2.77 9.49
N ASP A 455 21.67 -1.45 9.53
CA ASP A 455 22.78 -0.81 10.26
C ASP A 455 22.19 0.28 11.17
N ILE A 456 22.14 0.00 12.47
CA ILE A 456 21.55 0.87 13.48
C ILE A 456 22.64 1.29 14.44
N THR A 457 22.75 2.59 14.69
CA THR A 457 23.68 3.17 15.66
C THR A 457 22.97 4.18 16.55
N ALA A 458 23.16 4.11 17.87
CA ALA A 458 22.68 5.11 18.81
C ALA A 458 23.87 5.73 19.56
N GLU A 459 24.03 7.04 19.48
CA GLU A 459 25.15 7.78 20.03
C GLU A 459 24.68 8.78 21.09
N TRP A 460 25.24 8.67 22.30
CA TRP A 460 24.95 9.58 23.40
C TRP A 460 26.20 10.35 23.84
N LYS A 461 26.20 11.66 23.61
CA LYS A 461 27.18 12.60 24.16
C LYS A 461 26.94 12.74 25.67
N ILE A 462 27.66 11.94 26.45
CA ILE A 462 27.59 11.94 27.91
C ILE A 462 27.95 13.33 28.43
N ARG A 463 29.01 13.92 27.90
CA ARG A 463 29.37 15.31 28.17
C ARG A 463 28.83 16.27 27.10
N PRO A 464 28.36 17.48 27.47
CA PRO A 464 27.89 18.47 26.50
C PRO A 464 28.94 18.89 25.46
N ASP A 465 30.22 18.79 25.78
CA ASP A 465 31.34 19.09 24.88
C ASP A 465 31.65 17.96 23.87
N GLY A 466 30.92 16.85 23.91
CA GLY A 466 31.11 15.71 23.01
C GLY A 466 32.42 14.94 23.23
N LYS A 467 33.23 15.28 24.25
CA LYS A 467 34.53 14.61 24.48
C LYS A 467 34.37 13.19 25.02
N LEU A 468 33.21 12.85 25.59
CA LEU A 468 32.87 11.52 26.07
C LEU A 468 31.58 11.06 25.38
N LEU A 469 31.68 10.02 24.56
CA LEU A 469 30.61 9.50 23.71
C LEU A 469 30.39 8.02 24.01
N LEU A 470 29.13 7.64 24.20
CA LEU A 470 28.68 6.25 24.30
C LEU A 470 27.96 5.88 23.02
N THR A 471 28.38 4.81 22.35
CA THR A 471 27.82 4.36 21.08
C THR A 471 27.33 2.93 21.22
N PHE A 472 26.08 2.68 20.84
CA PHE A 472 25.53 1.35 20.65
C PHE A 472 25.33 1.11 19.17
N PHE A 473 25.62 -0.09 18.69
CA PHE A 473 25.39 -0.42 17.29
C PHE A 473 24.86 -1.84 17.13
N TYR A 474 24.11 -2.03 16.05
CA TYR A 474 23.66 -3.30 15.52
C TYR A 474 23.83 -3.26 14.00
N ARG A 475 24.55 -4.23 13.43
CA ARG A 475 24.89 -4.27 12.01
C ARG A 475 24.74 -5.68 11.47
N ASP A 476 23.96 -5.79 10.41
CA ASP A 476 23.92 -6.97 9.58
C ASP A 476 24.82 -6.80 8.37
N SER A 477 25.61 -7.84 8.09
CA SER A 477 26.47 -7.92 6.91
C SER A 477 26.43 -9.34 6.37
N TYR A 478 26.77 -9.55 5.11
CA TYR A 478 26.95 -10.91 4.61
C TYR A 478 28.33 -11.46 4.98
N ASN A 479 28.38 -12.73 5.34
CA ASN A 479 29.62 -13.47 5.55
C ASN A 479 29.76 -14.56 4.49
N TYR A 480 30.46 -14.20 3.42
CA TYR A 480 30.65 -15.10 2.29
C TYR A 480 31.75 -16.16 2.50
N LEU A 481 32.49 -16.09 3.63
CA LEU A 481 33.47 -17.10 4.02
C LEU A 481 32.82 -18.32 4.69
N SER A 482 31.61 -18.17 5.24
CA SER A 482 30.88 -19.22 5.97
C SER A 482 29.87 -20.01 5.14
N GLY A 483 29.86 -19.85 3.81
CA GLY A 483 28.94 -20.52 2.89
C GLY A 483 27.85 -19.60 2.32
N VAL A 484 27.11 -20.14 1.35
CA VAL A 484 26.13 -19.41 0.52
C VAL A 484 25.01 -18.82 1.38
N GLY A 485 24.82 -17.49 1.32
CA GLY A 485 23.69 -16.79 1.96
C GLY A 485 23.83 -16.49 3.45
N ALA A 486 24.98 -16.77 4.08
CA ALA A 486 25.16 -16.55 5.51
C ALA A 486 25.21 -15.03 5.85
N ARG A 487 24.33 -14.59 6.76
CA ARG A 487 24.38 -13.26 7.37
C ARG A 487 25.18 -13.32 8.66
N GLN A 488 26.03 -12.33 8.89
CA GLN A 488 26.69 -12.08 10.16
C GLN A 488 26.11 -10.81 10.77
N ASN A 489 25.47 -10.99 11.91
CA ASN A 489 25.01 -9.93 12.77
C ASN A 489 26.12 -9.56 13.77
N ARG A 490 26.34 -8.26 13.96
CA ARG A 490 27.30 -7.71 14.93
C ARG A 490 26.59 -6.65 15.74
N SER A 491 26.57 -6.83 17.05
CA SER A 491 26.07 -5.83 17.99
C SER A 491 27.11 -5.53 19.04
N GLY A 492 27.16 -4.29 19.50
CA GLY A 492 28.09 -3.91 20.54
C GLY A 492 27.81 -2.54 21.12
N ALA A 493 28.51 -2.25 22.22
CA ALA A 493 28.57 -0.94 22.82
C ALA A 493 30.03 -0.51 22.92
N SER A 494 30.30 0.76 22.69
CA SER A 494 31.62 1.34 22.86
C SER A 494 31.52 2.67 23.61
N ILE A 495 32.54 2.96 24.41
CA ILE A 495 32.74 4.28 25.01
C ILE A 495 34.01 4.87 24.43
N SER A 496 33.94 6.12 23.98
CA SER A 496 35.09 6.81 23.42
C SER A 496 35.33 8.14 24.15
N TYR A 497 36.60 8.44 24.38
CA TYR A 497 37.05 9.69 24.99
C TYR A 497 38.08 10.35 24.08
N ARG A 498 37.80 11.57 23.61
CA ARG A 498 38.69 12.32 22.73
C ARG A 498 39.46 13.36 23.54
N ARG A 499 40.79 13.25 23.55
CA ARG A 499 41.71 14.25 24.10
C ARG A 499 42.40 14.96 22.95
N GLU A 500 42.54 16.28 23.06
CA GLU A 500 43.38 17.08 22.17
C GLU A 500 44.86 16.70 22.32
#